data_AF-A0A8D2LAS6-F1
#
_entry.id   AF-A0A8D2LAS6-F1
#
_cell.length_a   1.000
_cell.length_b   1.000
_cell.length_c   1.000
_cell.angle_alpha   90.00
_cell.angle_beta   90.00
_cell.angle_gamma   90.00
#
_symmetry.space_group_name_H-M   'P 1'
#
loop_
_entity.id
_entity.type
_entity.pdbx_description
1 polymer ?
#
loop_
_entity_poly.entity_id
_entity_poly.type
_entity_poly.pdbx_seq_one_letter_code
_entity_poly.pdbx_strand_id
1 'polypeptide(L)'
;MTQLSPGVSRESHQSVNPVWAKKMVDYRKEEGPDAECVRRRFRQFRYQEAEGPREACSRLRELCWQWLQPEKHSKEQIVELLVLEQFLAVLPPQIQTRVREGSPGSCGRAVALAEQFLQQQQQQQHQGEDGWEGQVRILVNQLQV
;
A
#
# COMPACT_ATOMS: atom_id res chain seq x y z
N MET A 1 40.58 22.38 -41.94
CA MET A 1 39.54 21.32 -42.00
C MET A 1 40.03 20.16 -41.17
N THR A 2 39.70 20.13 -39.87
CA THR A 2 40.06 19.02 -39.00
C THR A 2 38.80 18.23 -38.72
N GLN A 3 38.86 16.97 -39.11
CA GLN A 3 37.81 15.96 -39.10
C GLN A 3 37.19 15.76 -37.72
N LEU A 4 35.86 15.60 -37.72
CA LEU A 4 35.03 15.15 -36.61
C LEU A 4 35.30 13.66 -36.34
N SER A 5 35.53 13.28 -35.08
CA SER A 5 35.35 11.90 -34.62
C SER A 5 33.96 11.76 -33.98
N PRO A 6 33.04 10.97 -34.53
CA PRO A 6 31.85 10.57 -33.81
C PRO A 6 32.16 9.31 -33.02
N GLY A 7 32.61 9.49 -31.78
CA GLY A 7 32.72 8.45 -30.77
C GLY A 7 31.53 8.47 -29.82
N VAL A 8 30.30 8.45 -30.34
CA VAL A 8 29.14 8.09 -29.49
C VAL A 8 29.18 6.58 -29.36
N SER A 9 29.80 6.12 -28.27
CA SER A 9 29.69 4.73 -27.80
C SER A 9 28.22 4.42 -27.59
N ARG A 10 27.64 3.81 -28.62
CA ARG A 10 26.35 3.15 -28.58
C ARG A 10 26.58 1.80 -27.90
N GLU A 11 26.55 1.80 -26.58
CA GLU A 11 26.42 0.57 -25.81
C GLU A 11 25.06 0.59 -25.13
N SER A 12 24.10 -0.04 -25.80
CA SER A 12 23.63 -1.37 -25.38
C SER A 12 22.60 -1.22 -24.28
N HIS A 13 21.40 -0.76 -24.67
CA HIS A 13 20.17 -1.15 -23.99
C HIS A 13 20.00 -2.66 -24.23
N GLN A 14 20.81 -3.45 -23.53
CA GLN A 14 20.57 -4.87 -23.42
C GLN A 14 19.30 -4.96 -22.59
N SER A 15 18.18 -5.13 -23.30
CA SER A 15 16.92 -5.59 -22.73
C SER A 15 17.17 -6.99 -22.19
N VAL A 16 17.81 -7.03 -21.02
CA VAL A 16 17.96 -8.23 -20.23
C VAL A 16 16.59 -8.46 -19.63
N ASN A 17 15.68 -9.04 -20.42
CA ASN A 17 14.67 -9.87 -19.83
C ASN A 17 15.44 -11.02 -19.17
N PRO A 18 15.58 -11.02 -17.84
CA PRO A 18 16.46 -11.96 -17.19
C PRO A 18 15.84 -13.35 -17.28
N VAL A 19 16.67 -14.38 -17.37
CA VAL A 19 16.26 -15.79 -17.52
C VAL A 19 15.22 -16.23 -16.48
N TRP A 20 15.20 -15.59 -15.30
CA TRP A 20 14.18 -15.84 -14.27
C TRP A 20 12.78 -15.33 -14.63
N ALA A 21 12.64 -14.24 -15.40
CA ALA A 21 11.34 -13.76 -15.87
C ALA A 21 10.65 -14.82 -16.74
N LYS A 22 11.44 -15.63 -17.45
CA LYS A 22 10.96 -16.75 -18.27
C LYS A 22 10.59 -17.99 -17.44
N LYS A 23 11.27 -18.24 -16.31
CA LYS A 23 10.92 -19.33 -15.36
C LYS A 23 9.66 -19.04 -14.54
N MET A 24 9.31 -17.77 -14.33
CA MET A 24 8.16 -17.37 -13.51
C MET A 24 6.82 -17.44 -14.26
N VAL A 25 6.83 -17.39 -15.60
CA VAL A 25 5.60 -17.47 -16.42
C VAL A 25 4.95 -18.87 -16.38
N ASP A 26 5.74 -19.90 -16.07
CA ASP A 26 5.30 -21.30 -15.98
C ASP A 26 4.70 -21.68 -14.61
N TYR A 27 4.80 -20.81 -13.58
CA TYR A 27 4.16 -20.99 -12.28
C TYR A 27 2.66 -20.62 -12.33
N ARG A 28 1.94 -21.18 -13.30
CA ARG A 28 0.51 -20.93 -13.53
C ARG A 28 -0.32 -22.13 -13.08
N LYS A 29 -0.61 -22.26 -11.78
CA LYS A 29 -1.91 -22.80 -11.27
C LYS A 29 -2.13 -22.85 -9.76
N GLU A 30 -1.25 -22.34 -8.93
CA GLU A 30 -1.50 -22.31 -7.48
C GLU A 30 -1.72 -20.86 -7.06
N GLU A 31 -2.76 -20.61 -6.25
CA GLU A 31 -3.02 -19.31 -5.65
C GLU A 31 -1.72 -18.81 -5.02
N GLY A 32 -1.14 -17.78 -5.64
CA GLY A 32 0.17 -17.28 -5.25
C GLY A 32 0.17 -16.86 -3.78
N PRO A 33 1.34 -16.82 -3.13
CA PRO A 33 1.46 -16.38 -1.74
C PRO A 33 0.73 -15.04 -1.55
N ASP A 34 0.01 -14.89 -0.43
CA ASP A 34 -0.72 -13.67 -0.08
C ASP A 34 0.15 -12.43 -0.34
N ALA A 35 -0.33 -11.53 -1.21
CA ALA A 35 0.43 -10.38 -1.68
C ALA A 35 0.90 -9.49 -0.52
N GLU A 36 0.13 -9.42 0.57
CA GLU A 36 0.49 -8.69 1.79
C GLU A 36 1.64 -9.39 2.55
N CYS A 37 1.66 -10.73 2.62
CA CYS A 37 2.78 -11.49 3.17
C CYS A 37 4.08 -11.26 2.37
N VAL A 38 4.01 -11.31 1.04
CA VAL A 38 5.18 -11.06 0.17
C VAL A 38 5.67 -9.63 0.32
N ARG A 39 4.77 -8.64 0.33
CA ARG A 39 5.11 -7.24 0.57
C ARG A 39 5.86 -7.07 1.88
N ARG A 40 5.36 -7.66 2.98
CA ARG A 40 6.03 -7.58 4.29
C ARG A 40 7.43 -8.17 4.21
N ARG A 41 7.59 -9.33 3.57
CA ARG A 41 8.90 -9.95 3.37
C ARG A 41 9.85 -9.10 2.54
N PHE A 42 9.36 -8.45 1.49
CA PHE A 42 10.14 -7.48 0.70
C PHE A 42 10.66 -6.33 1.57
N ARG A 43 9.78 -5.72 2.38
CA ARG A 43 10.13 -4.57 3.24
C ARG A 43 10.99 -4.94 4.44
N GLN A 44 10.86 -6.15 4.95
CA GLN A 44 11.59 -6.64 6.12
C GLN A 44 12.88 -7.39 5.79
N PHE A 45 13.15 -7.64 4.51
CA PHE A 45 14.36 -8.30 4.04
C PHE A 45 15.61 -7.64 4.62
N ARG A 46 16.45 -8.46 5.25
CA ARG A 46 17.72 -8.02 5.84
C ARG A 46 18.89 -8.46 4.97
N TYR A 47 19.91 -7.60 4.86
CA TYR A 47 21.11 -7.90 4.07
C TYR A 47 21.82 -9.18 4.54
N GLN A 48 21.77 -9.49 5.84
CA GLN A 48 22.34 -10.69 6.44
C GLN A 48 21.70 -12.00 5.95
N GLU A 49 20.52 -11.94 5.33
CA GLU A 49 19.88 -13.12 4.73
C GLU A 49 20.55 -13.55 3.42
N ALA A 50 21.47 -12.74 2.87
CA ALA A 50 22.16 -13.00 1.60
C ALA A 50 23.68 -13.14 1.79
N GLU A 51 24.30 -13.91 0.90
CA GLU A 51 25.75 -14.16 0.84
C GLU A 51 26.53 -12.94 0.30
N GLY A 52 25.85 -11.94 -0.25
CA GLY A 52 26.46 -10.70 -0.70
C GLY A 52 25.53 -9.77 -1.49
N PRO A 53 26.04 -8.64 -2.02
CA PRO A 53 25.22 -7.60 -2.62
C PRO A 53 24.44 -8.07 -3.85
N ARG A 54 25.07 -8.93 -4.67
CA ARG A 54 24.46 -9.48 -5.88
C ARG A 54 23.26 -10.35 -5.54
N GLU A 55 23.40 -11.23 -4.55
CA GLU A 55 22.31 -12.10 -4.11
C GLU A 55 21.21 -11.30 -3.41
N ALA A 56 21.58 -10.34 -2.54
CA ALA A 56 20.62 -9.45 -1.88
C ALA A 56 19.76 -8.69 -2.92
N CYS A 57 20.39 -8.13 -3.95
CA CYS A 57 19.68 -7.45 -5.04
C CYS A 57 18.77 -8.42 -5.82
N SER A 58 19.23 -9.65 -6.07
CA SER A 58 18.43 -10.67 -6.75
C SER A 58 17.18 -11.06 -5.96
N ARG A 59 17.32 -11.33 -4.66
CA ARG A 59 16.20 -11.69 -3.76
C ARG A 59 15.20 -10.54 -3.61
N LEU A 60 15.69 -9.30 -3.47
CA LEU A 60 14.82 -8.12 -3.42
C LEU A 60 14.01 -7.95 -4.71
N ARG A 61 14.62 -8.17 -5.89
CA ARG A 61 13.91 -8.12 -7.17
C ARG A 61 12.83 -9.19 -7.27
N GLU A 62 13.14 -10.41 -6.84
CA GLU A 62 12.18 -11.51 -6.82
C GLU A 62 10.98 -11.20 -5.92
N LEU A 63 11.23 -10.78 -4.67
CA LEU A 63 10.17 -10.39 -3.74
C LEU A 63 9.33 -9.22 -4.27
N CYS A 64 9.97 -8.21 -4.86
CA CYS A 64 9.29 -7.08 -5.48
C CYS A 64 8.38 -7.52 -6.64
N TRP A 65 8.86 -8.43 -7.48
CA TRP A 65 8.10 -8.94 -8.61
C TRP A 65 6.91 -9.81 -8.16
N GLN A 66 7.10 -10.67 -7.16
CA GLN A 66 6.02 -11.47 -6.59
C GLN A 66 4.96 -10.61 -5.91
N TRP A 67 5.36 -9.51 -5.26
CA TRP A 67 4.43 -8.56 -4.63
C TRP A 67 3.68 -7.73 -5.67
N LEU A 68 4.39 -7.08 -6.60
CA LEU A 68 3.79 -6.12 -7.53
C LEU A 68 3.19 -6.77 -8.78
N GLN A 69 3.55 -8.02 -9.10
CA GLN A 69 3.05 -8.80 -10.24
C GLN A 69 2.97 -7.98 -11.54
N PRO A 70 4.08 -7.38 -12.03
CA PRO A 70 4.08 -6.50 -13.20
C PRO A 70 3.63 -7.18 -14.50
N GLU A 71 3.57 -8.51 -14.54
CA GLU A 71 2.96 -9.28 -15.63
C GLU A 71 1.43 -9.26 -15.62
N LYS A 72 0.80 -8.92 -14.49
CA LYS A 72 -0.65 -8.80 -14.31
C LYS A 72 -1.13 -7.36 -14.18
N HIS A 73 -0.27 -6.47 -13.68
CA HIS A 73 -0.61 -5.08 -13.37
C HIS A 73 0.01 -4.10 -14.36
N SER A 74 -0.79 -3.12 -14.80
CA SER A 74 -0.29 -1.95 -15.52
C SER A 74 0.60 -1.08 -14.61
N LYS A 75 1.34 -0.16 -15.22
CA LYS A 75 2.15 0.82 -14.48
C LYS A 75 1.30 1.61 -13.49
N GLU A 76 0.11 2.04 -13.91
CA GLU A 76 -0.84 2.79 -13.10
C GLU A 76 -1.34 1.95 -11.92
N GLN A 77 -1.66 0.68 -12.15
CA GLN A 77 -2.05 -0.25 -11.08
C GLN A 77 -0.91 -0.47 -10.07
N ILE A 78 0.34 -0.58 -10.54
CA ILE A 78 1.51 -0.67 -9.66
C ILE A 78 1.65 0.60 -8.81
N VAL A 79 1.49 1.78 -9.42
CA VAL A 79 1.51 3.05 -8.67
C VAL A 79 0.40 3.06 -7.62
N GLU A 80 -0.82 2.65 -7.96
CA GLU A 80 -1.94 2.55 -7.01
C GLU A 80 -1.64 1.60 -5.85
N LEU A 81 -0.97 0.46 -6.08
CA LEU A 81 -0.55 -0.44 -4.99
C LEU A 81 0.44 0.22 -4.03
N LEU A 82 1.40 0.99 -4.57
CA LEU A 82 2.36 1.74 -3.75
C LEU A 82 1.69 2.89 -2.99
N VAL A 83 0.75 3.60 -3.63
CA VAL A 83 -0.05 4.65 -2.98
C VAL A 83 -0.89 4.05 -1.87
N LEU A 84 -1.52 2.89 -2.09
CA LEU A 84 -2.28 2.19 -1.07
C LEU A 84 -1.40 1.80 0.13
N GLU A 85 -0.23 1.22 -0.11
CA GLU A 85 0.72 0.90 0.96
C GLU A 85 1.06 2.14 1.79
N GLN A 86 1.40 3.25 1.12
CA GLN A 86 1.75 4.51 1.79
C GLN A 86 0.57 5.13 2.53
N PHE A 87 -0.62 5.14 1.91
CA PHE A 87 -1.86 5.63 2.51
C PHE A 87 -2.15 4.88 3.82
N LEU A 88 -2.11 3.54 3.77
CA LEU A 88 -2.30 2.73 4.97
C LEU A 88 -1.24 3.02 6.04
N ALA A 89 -0.01 3.35 5.67
CA ALA A 89 1.07 3.64 6.63
C ALA A 89 0.93 5.00 7.33
N VAL A 90 0.34 6.02 6.68
CA VAL A 90 0.22 7.38 7.24
C VAL A 90 -1.07 7.62 8.02
N LEU A 91 -2.05 6.70 7.94
CA LEU A 91 -3.28 6.81 8.70
C LEU A 91 -2.99 6.82 10.22
N PRO A 92 -3.69 7.67 11.00
CA PRO A 92 -3.69 7.59 12.45
C PRO A 92 -4.04 6.18 12.95
N PRO A 93 -3.47 5.70 14.07
CA PRO A 93 -3.61 4.31 14.52
C PRO A 93 -5.06 3.81 14.61
N GLN A 94 -5.98 4.65 15.12
CA GLN A 94 -7.39 4.31 15.27
C GLN A 94 -8.07 4.03 13.93
N ILE A 95 -7.77 4.86 12.92
CA ILE A 95 -8.32 4.71 11.56
C ILE A 95 -7.62 3.55 10.86
N GLN A 96 -6.30 3.45 11.02
CA GLN A 96 -5.48 2.41 10.39
C GLN A 96 -5.97 1.00 10.77
N THR A 97 -6.23 0.74 12.06
CA THR A 97 -6.76 -0.56 12.51
C THR A 97 -8.08 -0.89 11.82
N ARG A 98 -9.03 0.06 11.80
CA ARG A 98 -10.34 -0.12 11.17
C ARG A 98 -10.26 -0.36 9.67
N VAL A 99 -9.41 0.40 8.98
CA VAL A 99 -9.22 0.22 7.54
C VAL A 99 -8.57 -1.14 7.25
N ARG A 100 -7.59 -1.59 8.05
CA ARG A 100 -6.94 -2.90 7.88
C ARG A 100 -7.88 -4.08 8.14
N GLU A 101 -8.82 -3.98 9.09
CA GLU A 101 -9.86 -5.00 9.32
C GLU A 101 -10.69 -5.28 8.05
N GLY A 102 -10.89 -4.27 7.19
CA GLY A 102 -11.63 -4.38 5.94
C GLY A 102 -10.82 -4.90 4.73
N SER A 103 -9.52 -5.18 4.92
CA SER A 103 -8.58 -5.67 3.88
C SER A 103 -8.76 -4.97 2.51
N PRO A 104 -8.49 -3.65 2.42
CA PRO A 104 -8.74 -2.90 1.21
C PRO A 104 -7.75 -3.32 0.12
N GLY A 105 -8.29 -3.77 -1.02
CA GLY A 105 -7.50 -4.09 -2.21
C GLY A 105 -7.21 -2.89 -3.12
N SER A 106 -7.66 -1.68 -2.76
CA SER A 106 -7.44 -0.46 -3.55
C SER A 106 -7.50 0.80 -2.68
N CYS A 107 -6.89 1.89 -3.14
CA CYS A 107 -6.97 3.20 -2.50
C CYS A 107 -8.41 3.65 -2.28
N GLY A 108 -9.27 3.53 -3.30
CA GLY A 108 -10.68 3.91 -3.21
C GLY A 108 -11.43 3.15 -2.11
N ARG A 109 -11.19 1.83 -1.97
CA ARG A 109 -11.78 1.06 -0.87
C ARG A 109 -11.23 1.48 0.49
N ALA A 110 -9.93 1.76 0.59
CA ALA A 110 -9.30 2.21 1.83
C ALA A 110 -9.85 3.57 2.29
N VAL A 111 -10.01 4.52 1.37
CA VAL A 111 -10.60 5.84 1.63
C VAL A 111 -12.04 5.72 2.09
N ALA A 112 -12.88 4.95 1.38
CA ALA A 112 -14.28 4.75 1.76
C ALA A 112 -14.43 4.18 3.19
N LEU A 113 -13.59 3.20 3.55
CA LEU A 113 -13.57 2.64 4.92
C LEU A 113 -13.16 3.69 5.96
N ALA A 114 -12.15 4.51 5.66
CA ALA A 114 -11.68 5.57 6.56
C ALA A 114 -12.75 6.64 6.78
N GLU A 115 -13.38 7.12 5.70
CA GLU A 115 -14.45 8.13 5.75
C GLU A 115 -15.66 7.61 6.51
N GLN A 116 -16.09 6.37 6.25
CA GLN A 116 -17.19 5.75 6.97
C GLN A 116 -16.91 5.69 8.49
N PHE A 117 -15.70 5.29 8.88
CA PHE A 117 -15.32 5.26 10.29
C PHE A 117 -15.35 6.64 10.94
N LEU A 118 -14.84 7.67 10.25
CA LEU A 118 -14.84 9.05 10.74
C LEU A 118 -16.25 9.61 10.91
N GLN A 119 -17.15 9.33 9.96
CA GLN A 119 -18.56 9.73 10.06
C GLN A 119 -19.25 9.10 11.27
N GLN A 120 -18.99 7.80 11.52
CA GLN A 120 -19.54 7.10 12.69
C GLN A 120 -19.00 7.69 14.00
N GLN A 121 -17.72 8.07 14.05
CA GLN A 121 -17.13 8.72 15.23
C GLN A 121 -17.78 10.09 15.50
N GLN A 122 -18.03 10.90 14.48
CA GLN A 122 -18.71 12.19 14.63
C GLN A 122 -20.15 12.05 15.14
N GLN A 123 -20.90 11.08 14.63
CA GLN A 123 -22.29 10.82 15.07
C GLN A 123 -22.35 10.38 16.54
N GLN A 124 -21.37 9.58 16.98
CA GLN A 124 -21.25 9.16 18.39
C GLN A 124 -20.91 10.33 19.32
N GLN A 125 -20.12 11.31 18.85
CA GLN A 125 -19.80 12.51 19.63
C GLN A 125 -21.02 13.42 19.80
N HIS A 126 -21.80 13.66 18.75
CA HIS A 126 -22.99 14.52 18.83
C HIS A 126 -24.11 13.91 19.69
N GLN A 127 -24.31 12.58 19.64
CA GLN A 127 -25.28 11.90 20.51
C GLN A 127 -24.91 11.94 22.00
N GLY A 128 -23.64 12.20 22.35
CA GLY A 128 -23.19 12.36 23.73
C GLY A 128 -23.40 13.78 24.30
N GLU A 129 -23.49 14.79 23.44
CA GLU A 129 -23.64 16.20 23.83
C GLU A 129 -25.13 16.61 23.92
N ASP A 130 -26.01 15.98 23.13
CA ASP A 130 -27.46 16.25 23.14
C ASP A 130 -28.19 15.69 24.39
N GLY A 131 -27.52 14.87 25.20
CA GLY A 131 -28.12 14.19 26.36
C GLY A 131 -28.27 15.07 27.61
N TRP A 132 -27.38 16.05 27.81
CA TRP A 132 -27.36 16.86 29.04
C TRP A 132 -27.96 18.26 28.85
N GLU A 133 -27.83 18.88 27.67
CA GLU A 133 -28.39 20.23 27.44
C GLU A 133 -29.92 20.24 27.36
N GLY A 134 -30.53 19.16 26.85
CA GLY A 134 -31.98 18.97 26.89
C GLY A 134 -32.52 18.78 28.32
N GLN A 135 -31.78 18.07 29.17
CA GLN A 135 -32.13 17.89 30.58
C GLN A 135 -31.94 19.16 31.40
N VAL A 136 -30.89 19.94 31.14
CA VAL A 136 -30.68 21.25 31.80
C VAL A 136 -31.81 22.21 31.42
N ARG A 137 -32.24 22.26 30.15
CA ARG A 137 -33.41 23.07 29.75
C ARG A 137 -34.71 22.64 30.44
N ILE A 138 -34.96 21.34 30.61
CA ILE A 138 -36.15 20.85 31.31
C ILE A 138 -36.09 21.14 32.82
N LEU A 139 -34.93 20.98 33.45
CA LEU A 139 -34.75 21.25 34.88
C LEU A 139 -34.82 22.76 35.21
N VAL A 140 -34.26 23.61 34.35
CA VAL A 140 -34.31 25.08 34.53
C VAL A 140 -35.76 25.59 34.36
N ASN A 141 -36.56 24.98 33.49
CA ASN A 141 -37.96 25.37 33.28
C ASN A 141 -38.94 24.78 34.31
N GLN A 142 -38.51 23.82 35.15
CA GLN A 142 -39.31 23.27 36.26
C GLN A 142 -39.10 23.99 37.60
N LEU A 143 -38.12 24.89 37.71
CA LEU A 143 -37.79 25.63 38.95
C LEU A 143 -38.28 27.09 38.95
N GLN A 144 -39.16 27.49 38.02
CA GLN A 144 -39.74 28.84 37.95
C GLN A 144 -41.23 28.91 38.37
N VAL A 145 -41.65 28.22 39.44
CA VAL A 145 -42.96 28.46 40.07
C VAL A 145 -42.81 29.30 41.34
#